data_AF-A0A969S6P4-F1
#
_entry.id   AF-A0A969S6P4-F1
#
_cell.length_a   1.000
_cell.length_b   1.000
_cell.length_c   1.000
_cell.angle_alpha   90.00
_cell.angle_beta   90.00
_cell.angle_gamma   90.00
#
_symmetry.space_group_name_H-M   'P 1'
#
loop_
_entity.id
_entity.type
_entity.pdbx_description
1 polymer ?
#
loop_
_entity_poly.entity_id
_entity_poly.type
_entity_poly.pdbx_seq_one_letter_code
_entity_poly.pdbx_strand_id
1 'polypeptide(L)'
;MRFAAIRPCGHHATYAEAMGFCIFNNVAVGARHAINRHGLSRVAILDFDVHHGNGTEDIFRDDARVMLCSSFQHPYYPGTGANSGNAHIVPTPLAAGTGSAEFRRAITATWLPALEKFAPELIIISAGLTRTKMTRSPILN
;
A
#
# COMPACT_ATOMS: atom_id res chain seq x y z
N MET A 1 -0.41 -20.00 0.24
CA MET A 1 -0.71 -18.66 0.80
C MET A 1 -0.40 -18.67 2.29
N ARG A 2 0.19 -17.60 2.85
CA ARG A 2 0.52 -17.46 4.28
C ARG A 2 -0.06 -16.14 4.79
N PHE A 3 -0.42 -16.08 6.07
CA PHE A 3 -0.95 -14.89 6.73
C PHE A 3 -0.19 -14.63 8.04
N ALA A 4 0.10 -13.37 8.33
CA ALA A 4 0.80 -12.94 9.54
C ALA A 4 -0.14 -12.04 10.37
N ALA A 5 -0.62 -12.56 11.50
CA ALA A 5 -1.44 -11.81 12.45
C ALA A 5 -0.53 -11.03 13.42
N ILE A 6 -0.04 -9.86 12.99
CA ILE A 6 1.02 -9.12 13.70
C ILE A 6 0.59 -7.72 14.12
N ARG A 7 1.25 -7.22 15.17
CA ARG A 7 1.18 -5.83 15.67
C ARG A 7 2.55 -5.43 16.25
N PRO A 8 2.95 -4.15 16.22
CA PRO A 8 2.25 -2.99 15.62
C PRO A 8 2.18 -3.06 14.08
N CYS A 9 1.36 -2.19 13.46
CA CYS A 9 1.31 -2.01 12.00
C CYS A 9 2.64 -1.43 11.47
N GLY A 10 2.78 -1.32 10.13
CA GLY A 10 4.06 -0.94 9.53
C GLY A 10 4.05 0.02 8.33
N HIS A 11 2.97 0.13 7.57
CA HIS A 11 3.00 0.79 6.25
C HIS A 11 3.18 2.33 6.27
N HIS A 12 3.11 2.96 7.46
CA HIS A 12 3.40 4.38 7.62
C HIS A 12 4.84 4.68 8.04
N ALA A 13 5.60 3.67 8.50
CA ALA A 13 7.01 3.86 8.85
C ALA A 13 7.82 4.07 7.56
N THR A 14 8.37 5.27 7.39
CA THR A 14 9.21 5.67 6.25
C THR A 14 10.62 5.13 6.43
N TYR A 15 11.54 5.44 5.51
CA TYR A 15 12.94 5.07 5.66
C TYR A 15 13.56 5.59 6.97
N ALA A 16 13.16 6.79 7.41
CA ALA A 16 13.79 7.50 8.53
C ALA A 16 12.84 7.96 9.65
N GLU A 17 11.54 7.64 9.59
CA GLU A 17 10.55 8.13 10.55
C GLU A 17 9.50 7.06 10.92
N ALA A 18 9.20 6.97 12.22
CA ALA A 18 8.08 6.20 12.75
C ALA A 18 6.87 7.11 12.96
N MET A 19 5.70 6.72 12.43
CA MET A 19 4.46 7.51 12.51
C MET A 19 3.22 6.61 12.36
N GLY A 20 2.03 7.12 12.70
CA GLY A 20 0.77 6.39 12.50
C GLY A 20 0.74 5.00 13.12
N PHE A 21 1.25 4.86 14.35
CA PHE A 21 1.42 3.58 15.07
C PHE A 21 2.43 2.60 14.46
N CYS A 22 3.12 2.97 13.38
CA CYS A 22 4.12 2.15 12.72
C CYS A 22 5.53 2.51 13.20
N ILE A 23 6.28 1.50 13.69
CA ILE A 23 7.69 1.66 14.09
C ILE A 23 8.63 1.14 13.00
N PHE A 24 8.30 -0.03 12.43
CA PHE A 24 9.03 -0.65 11.33
C PHE A 24 8.07 -1.06 10.22
N ASN A 25 8.50 -0.95 8.96
CA ASN A 25 7.69 -1.34 7.83
C ASN A 25 7.85 -2.83 7.51
N ASN A 26 6.98 -3.66 8.11
CA ASN A 26 7.00 -5.12 8.00
C ASN A 26 7.02 -5.62 6.55
N VAL A 27 6.16 -5.06 5.69
CA VAL A 27 6.06 -5.49 4.29
C VAL A 27 7.28 -5.06 3.48
N ALA A 28 7.83 -3.87 3.76
CA ALA A 28 9.04 -3.40 3.09
C ALA A 28 10.26 -4.23 3.46
N VAL A 29 10.41 -4.59 4.74
CA VAL A 29 11.46 -5.52 5.18
C VAL A 29 11.29 -6.88 4.48
N GLY A 30 10.07 -7.41 4.39
CA GLY A 30 9.78 -8.66 3.68
C GLY A 30 10.15 -8.61 2.19
N ALA A 31 9.77 -7.54 1.49
CA ALA A 31 10.10 -7.34 0.09
C ALA A 31 11.63 -7.24 -0.13
N ARG A 32 12.31 -6.44 0.71
CA ARG A 32 13.77 -6.29 0.66
C ARG A 32 14.48 -7.61 0.96
N HIS A 33 13.96 -8.41 1.89
CA HIS A 33 14.48 -9.74 2.19
C HIS A 33 14.34 -10.68 0.99
N ALA A 34 13.18 -10.70 0.33
CA ALA A 34 12.97 -11.50 -0.87
C ALA A 34 13.95 -11.14 -2.00
N ILE A 35 14.19 -9.85 -2.23
CA ILE A 35 15.15 -9.38 -3.23
C ILE A 35 16.58 -9.76 -2.84
N ASN A 36 17.03 -9.35 -1.65
CA ASN A 36 18.44 -9.46 -1.26
C ASN A 36 18.88 -10.88 -0.91
N ARG A 37 18.00 -11.67 -0.28
CA ARG A 37 18.33 -13.03 0.20
C ARG A 37 17.93 -14.10 -0.80
N HIS A 38 16.85 -13.90 -1.54
CA HIS A 38 16.29 -14.91 -2.45
C HIS A 38 16.44 -14.54 -3.93
N GLY A 39 17.01 -13.37 -4.27
CA GLY A 39 17.35 -13.00 -5.64
C GLY A 39 16.15 -12.63 -6.51
N LEU A 40 14.99 -12.32 -5.92
CA LEU A 40 13.84 -11.87 -6.68
C LEU A 40 14.14 -10.52 -7.34
N SER A 41 13.69 -10.36 -8.57
CA SER A 41 13.85 -9.17 -9.39
C SER A 41 12.59 -8.31 -9.43
N ARG A 42 11.41 -8.90 -9.17
CA ARG A 42 10.12 -8.20 -9.24
C ARG A 42 9.20 -8.63 -8.09
N VAL A 43 8.95 -7.73 -7.14
CA VAL A 43 8.03 -7.95 -6.01
C VAL A 43 6.90 -6.92 -6.07
N ALA A 44 5.65 -7.34 -5.97
CA ALA A 44 4.52 -6.42 -5.86
C ALA A 44 4.03 -6.34 -4.42
N ILE A 45 3.81 -5.12 -3.93
CA ILE A 45 3.15 -4.82 -2.68
C ILE A 45 1.77 -4.26 -2.99
N LEU A 46 0.74 -4.92 -2.47
CA LEU A 46 -0.65 -4.49 -2.57
C LEU A 46 -1.09 -3.95 -1.21
N ASP A 47 -1.43 -2.68 -1.14
CA ASP A 47 -1.87 -2.02 0.08
C ASP A 47 -3.33 -1.55 -0.07
N PHE A 48 -4.22 -2.18 0.70
CA PHE A 48 -5.63 -1.83 0.74
C PHE A 48 -6.09 -1.24 2.08
N ASP A 49 -5.16 -0.91 2.99
CA ASP A 49 -5.55 -0.14 4.18
C ASP A 49 -6.21 1.19 3.75
N VAL A 50 -7.13 1.69 4.56
CA VAL A 50 -7.85 2.93 4.25
C VAL A 50 -6.93 4.15 4.20
N HIS A 51 -5.77 4.10 4.86
CA HIS A 51 -4.76 5.15 4.85
C HIS A 51 -3.69 4.86 3.80
N HIS A 52 -3.15 5.92 3.21
CA HIS A 52 -2.04 5.77 2.28
C HIS A 52 -0.80 5.17 2.97
N GLY A 53 -0.23 4.11 2.40
CA GLY A 53 1.01 3.47 2.84
C GLY A 53 2.26 4.30 2.50
N ASN A 54 2.30 5.55 2.98
CA ASN A 54 3.33 6.54 2.68
C ASN A 54 4.75 6.06 3.00
N GLY A 55 4.92 5.23 4.03
CA GLY A 55 6.21 4.67 4.38
C GLY A 55 6.70 3.66 3.37
N THR A 56 5.80 2.81 2.86
CA THR A 56 6.13 1.86 1.80
C THR A 56 6.46 2.57 0.50
N GLU A 57 5.70 3.63 0.17
CA GLU A 57 5.99 4.46 -1.00
C GLU A 57 7.36 5.12 -0.90
N ASP A 58 7.67 5.77 0.23
CA ASP A 58 8.96 6.42 0.49
C ASP A 58 10.14 5.45 0.29
N ILE A 59 10.06 4.24 0.85
CA ILE A 59 11.13 3.24 0.79
C ILE A 59 11.39 2.72 -0.64
N PHE A 60 10.37 2.63 -1.50
CA PHE A 60 10.48 2.00 -2.83
C PHE A 60 10.27 2.96 -4.00
N ARG A 61 10.08 4.26 -3.74
CA ARG A 61 9.87 5.28 -4.77
C ARG A 61 10.88 5.20 -5.92
N ASP A 62 12.14 4.94 -5.58
CA ASP A 62 13.26 4.88 -6.53
C ASP A 62 13.76 3.45 -6.82
N ASP A 63 13.07 2.41 -6.34
CA ASP A 63 13.44 1.00 -6.57
C ASP A 63 12.40 0.29 -7.45
N ALA A 64 12.59 0.38 -8.78
CA ALA A 64 11.67 -0.19 -9.77
C ALA A 64 11.54 -1.73 -9.73
N ARG A 65 12.32 -2.44 -8.90
CA ARG A 65 12.12 -3.87 -8.63
C ARG A 65 10.90 -4.13 -7.74
N VAL A 66 10.36 -3.10 -7.09
CA VAL A 66 9.17 -3.20 -6.27
C VAL A 66 8.06 -2.34 -6.85
N MET A 67 6.93 -2.97 -7.17
CA MET A 67 5.70 -2.26 -7.52
C MET A 67 4.86 -2.05 -6.27
N LEU A 68 4.34 -0.84 -6.06
CA LEU A 68 3.35 -0.54 -5.04
C LEU A 68 2.02 -0.19 -5.69
N CYS A 69 1.00 -1.01 -5.44
CA CYS A 69 -0.37 -0.66 -5.74
C CYS A 69 -1.05 -0.31 -4.41
N SER A 70 -1.45 0.95 -4.22
CA SER A 70 -2.00 1.42 -2.95
C SER A 70 -3.33 2.11 -3.16
N SER A 71 -4.38 1.61 -2.52
CA SER A 71 -5.68 2.25 -2.46
C SER A 71 -5.89 2.86 -1.11
N PHE A 72 -6.41 4.08 -1.06
CA PHE A 72 -6.58 4.81 0.20
C PHE A 72 -7.67 5.86 0.06
N GLN A 73 -8.27 6.25 1.18
CA GLN A 73 -9.19 7.37 1.21
C GLN A 73 -8.43 8.69 1.00
N HIS A 74 -8.91 9.58 0.13
CA HIS A 74 -8.32 10.89 -0.10
C HIS A 74 -9.41 11.96 -0.32
N PRO A 75 -9.28 13.17 0.27
CA PRO A 75 -8.27 13.59 1.26
C PRO A 75 -8.52 12.93 2.63
N TYR A 76 -7.47 12.34 3.22
CA TYR A 76 -7.50 11.71 4.55
C TYR A 76 -6.07 11.54 5.08
N TYR A 77 -5.89 11.19 6.36
CA TYR A 77 -4.56 10.87 6.90
C TYR A 77 -3.88 9.78 6.05
N PRO A 78 -2.57 9.90 5.75
CA PRO A 78 -1.59 10.93 6.16
C PRO A 78 -1.54 12.19 5.28
N GLY A 79 -2.43 12.35 4.31
CA GLY A 79 -2.49 13.53 3.42
C GLY A 79 -1.57 13.46 2.20
N THR A 80 -1.03 12.28 1.88
CA THR A 80 -0.08 12.07 0.76
C THR A 80 -0.63 11.05 -0.26
N GLY A 81 0.13 10.77 -1.33
CA GLY A 81 -0.13 9.67 -2.26
C GLY A 81 -1.00 10.00 -3.49
N ALA A 82 -1.95 10.93 -3.40
CA ALA A 82 -2.95 11.12 -4.47
C ALA A 82 -2.37 11.47 -5.86
N ASN A 83 -1.23 12.19 -5.89
CA ASN A 83 -0.55 12.60 -7.10
C ASN A 83 0.90 12.09 -7.15
N SER A 84 1.18 10.98 -6.45
CA SER A 84 2.54 10.49 -6.22
C SER A 84 3.00 9.43 -7.25
N GLY A 85 2.12 9.06 -8.19
CA GLY A 85 2.30 7.94 -9.10
C GLY A 85 3.49 8.09 -10.05
N ASN A 86 4.09 6.95 -10.40
CA ASN A 86 5.17 6.86 -11.38
C ASN A 86 5.07 5.50 -12.13
N ALA A 87 6.17 5.01 -12.71
CA ALA A 87 6.17 3.76 -13.49
C ALA A 87 5.80 2.49 -12.68
N HIS A 88 6.01 2.50 -11.36
CA HIS A 88 5.83 1.34 -10.47
C HIS A 88 5.08 1.67 -9.17
N ILE A 89 4.74 2.95 -8.93
CA ILE A 89 3.84 3.41 -7.88
C ILE A 89 2.47 3.71 -8.51
N VAL A 90 1.47 2.91 -8.16
CA VAL A 90 0.10 2.95 -8.69
C VAL A 90 -0.85 3.39 -7.58
N PRO A 91 -1.00 4.71 -7.35
CA PRO A 91 -1.94 5.22 -6.36
C PRO A 91 -3.38 5.11 -6.90
N THR A 92 -4.28 4.64 -6.04
CA THR A 92 -5.72 4.53 -6.30
C THR A 92 -6.47 5.32 -5.21
N PRO A 93 -6.48 6.66 -5.26
CA PRO A 93 -7.21 7.47 -4.29
C PRO A 93 -8.72 7.24 -4.43
N LEU A 94 -9.40 7.10 -3.30
CA LEU A 94 -10.83 6.82 -3.21
C LEU A 94 -11.53 7.86 -2.35
N ALA A 95 -12.75 8.21 -2.71
CA ALA A 95 -13.54 9.15 -1.93
C ALA A 95 -13.98 8.53 -0.59
N ALA A 96 -14.20 9.37 0.42
CA ALA A 96 -14.95 8.95 1.59
C ALA A 96 -16.36 8.50 1.15
N GLY A 97 -16.85 7.38 1.66
CA GLY A 97 -18.11 6.78 1.24
C GLY A 97 -17.96 5.60 0.28
N THR A 98 -16.80 5.42 -0.37
CA THR A 98 -16.63 4.42 -1.43
C THR A 98 -17.05 3.02 -0.98
N GLY A 99 -18.04 2.47 -1.69
CA GLY A 99 -18.59 1.14 -1.42
C GLY A 99 -17.76 0.04 -2.07
N SER A 100 -18.01 -1.21 -1.68
CA SER A 100 -17.25 -2.38 -2.17
C SER A 100 -17.29 -2.54 -3.70
N ALA A 101 -18.40 -2.18 -4.35
CA ALA A 101 -18.52 -2.28 -5.81
C ALA A 101 -17.63 -1.26 -6.54
N GLU A 102 -17.60 -0.02 -6.06
CA GLU A 102 -16.73 1.04 -6.58
C GLU A 102 -15.26 0.74 -6.29
N PHE A 103 -14.97 0.30 -5.06
CA PHE A 103 -13.63 -0.16 -4.67
C PHE A 103 -13.13 -1.24 -5.64
N ARG A 104 -13.90 -2.32 -5.84
CA ARG A 104 -13.51 -3.40 -6.77
C ARG A 104 -13.29 -2.87 -8.18
N ARG A 105 -14.18 -2.02 -8.71
CA ARG A 105 -14.00 -1.44 -10.05
C ARG A 105 -12.71 -0.63 -10.15
N ALA A 106 -12.43 0.22 -9.17
CA ALA A 106 -11.22 1.05 -9.16
C ALA A 106 -9.96 0.19 -9.09
N ILE A 107 -9.90 -0.78 -8.18
CA ILE A 107 -8.78 -1.71 -8.03
C ILE A 107 -8.59 -2.53 -9.29
N THR A 108 -9.65 -3.16 -9.83
CA THR A 108 -9.58 -3.96 -11.05
C THR A 108 -9.06 -3.14 -12.23
N ALA A 109 -9.56 -1.92 -12.40
CA ALA A 109 -9.17 -1.06 -13.51
C ALA A 109 -7.74 -0.53 -13.41
N THR A 110 -7.18 -0.40 -12.19
CA THR A 110 -5.86 0.20 -11.96
C THR A 110 -4.78 -0.85 -11.71
N TRP A 111 -5.03 -1.81 -10.81
CA TRP A 111 -4.01 -2.75 -10.36
C TRP A 111 -3.80 -3.90 -11.32
N LEU A 112 -4.85 -4.47 -11.92
CA LEU A 112 -4.68 -5.65 -12.79
C LEU A 112 -3.80 -5.38 -14.00
N PRO A 113 -4.01 -4.30 -14.79
CA PRO A 113 -3.14 -4.02 -15.93
C PRO A 113 -1.69 -3.75 -15.51
N ALA A 114 -1.50 -3.11 -14.35
CA ALA A 114 -0.17 -2.85 -13.81
C ALA A 114 0.54 -4.15 -13.40
N LEU A 115 -0.16 -5.05 -12.71
CA LEU A 115 0.36 -6.35 -12.28
C LEU A 115 0.66 -7.28 -13.46
N GLU A 116 -0.20 -7.30 -14.47
CA GLU A 116 0.02 -8.07 -15.70
C GLU A 116 1.29 -7.60 -16.42
N LYS A 117 1.47 -6.28 -16.55
CA LYS A 117 2.66 -5.69 -17.17
C LYS A 117 3.93 -5.93 -16.32
N PHE A 118 3.81 -5.85 -15.00
CA PHE A 118 4.94 -5.99 -14.09
C PHE A 118 5.37 -7.44 -13.88
N ALA A 119 4.45 -8.40 -14.03
CA ALA A 119 4.71 -9.84 -13.86
C ALA A 119 5.54 -10.16 -12.58
N PRO A 120 5.00 -9.86 -11.37
CA PRO A 120 5.71 -10.06 -10.12
C PRO A 120 5.98 -11.53 -9.84
N GLU A 121 7.14 -11.80 -9.23
CA GLU A 121 7.55 -13.13 -8.77
C GLU A 121 7.02 -13.44 -7.36
N LEU A 122 6.69 -12.38 -6.62
CA LEU A 122 6.08 -12.44 -5.30
C LEU A 122 5.10 -11.29 -5.11
N ILE A 123 3.96 -11.60 -4.50
CA ILE A 123 2.98 -10.61 -4.05
C ILE A 123 2.97 -10.61 -2.51
N ILE A 124 3.12 -9.43 -1.92
CA ILE A 124 2.99 -9.16 -0.49
C ILE A 124 1.82 -8.20 -0.30
N ILE A 125 1.03 -8.39 0.76
CA ILE A 125 -0.19 -7.61 0.98
C ILE A 125 -0.11 -6.90 2.33
N SER A 126 -0.21 -5.57 2.33
CA SER A 126 -0.54 -4.77 3.52
C SER A 126 -2.04 -4.85 3.76
N ALA A 127 -2.44 -5.82 4.58
CA ALA A 127 -3.85 -6.18 4.78
C ALA A 127 -4.49 -5.41 5.95
N GLY A 128 -4.67 -4.09 5.80
CA GLY A 128 -5.34 -3.26 6.79
C GLY A 128 -6.87 -3.36 6.74
N LEU A 129 -7.52 -3.51 7.90
CA LEU A 129 -8.98 -3.69 8.00
C LEU A 129 -9.68 -2.58 8.81
N THR A 130 -9.06 -1.41 8.89
CA THR A 130 -9.42 -0.34 9.85
C THR A 130 -10.82 0.27 9.62
N ARG A 131 -11.48 0.04 8.46
CA ARG A 131 -12.93 0.34 8.27
C ARG A 131 -13.49 -0.28 6.98
N THR A 132 -14.53 -1.13 7.07
CA THR A 132 -15.19 -1.78 5.92
C THR A 132 -16.22 -0.90 5.19
N LYS A 133 -16.45 0.32 5.68
CA LYS A 133 -17.08 1.42 4.94
C LYS A 133 -16.19 2.65 5.11
N MET A 134 -15.56 3.15 4.03
CA MET A 134 -15.04 4.51 4.00
C MET A 134 -16.23 5.40 4.39
N THR A 135 -16.25 5.95 5.58
CA THR A 135 -17.35 6.77 6.09
C THR A 135 -16.73 8.01 6.70
N ARG A 136 -17.42 9.15 6.70
CA ARG A 136 -16.94 10.34 7.42
C ARG A 136 -16.61 9.94 8.87
N SER A 137 -15.43 10.29 9.34
CA SER A 137 -15.05 10.11 10.75
C SER A 137 -15.47 11.37 11.53
N PRO A 138 -16.08 11.24 12.73
CA PRO A 138 -16.33 12.35 13.63
C PRO A 138 -15.10 12.77 14.46
N ILE A 139 -13.89 12.25 14.16
CA ILE A 139 -12.66 12.52 14.95
C ILE A 139 -12.05 13.91 14.64
N LEU A 140 -12.78 14.78 13.94
CA LEU A 140 -12.50 16.21 13.86
C LEU A 140 -13.81 16.97 14.10
N ASN A 141 -14.15 17.15 15.38
CA ASN A 141 -14.97 18.23 15.91
C ASN A 141 -14.29 18.71 17.20
#